data_AF-A0A7D5Y7D8-F1
#
_entry.id   AF-A0A7D5Y7D8-F1
#
_cell.length_a   1.000
_cell.length_b   1.000
_cell.length_c   1.000
_cell.angle_alpha   90.00
_cell.angle_beta   90.00
_cell.angle_gamma   90.00
#
_symmetry.space_group_name_H-M   'P 1'
#
loop_
_entity.id
_entity.type
_entity.pdbx_description
1 polymer ?
#
loop_
_entity_poly.entity_id
_entity_poly.type
_entity_poly.pdbx_seq_one_letter_code
_entity_poly.pdbx_strand_id
1 'polypeptide(L)'
;MRFLVDVGYRGLAKDHPGQVIAPPLKPKKDTPPDQINAYETARKAQSSQRIPAEHAIANIKWWRTLQRFTGRHDALPETIRAVTGLASDRAAARRTHHNTHVN
;
A
#
# COMPACT_ATOMS: atom_id res chain seq x y z
N MET A 1 11.39 2.16 15.62
CA MET A 1 10.64 1.91 14.37
C MET A 1 10.34 3.25 13.73
N ARG A 2 10.49 3.41 12.40
CA ARG A 2 10.28 4.69 11.70
C ARG A 2 9.15 4.54 10.67
N PHE A 3 8.29 5.55 10.57
CA PHE A 3 7.13 5.53 9.67
C PHE A 3 7.34 6.49 8.51
N LEU A 4 7.10 5.99 7.29
CA LEU A 4 7.19 6.81 6.07
C LEU A 4 5.82 7.41 5.76
N VAL A 5 5.79 8.72 5.57
CA VAL A 5 4.53 9.46 5.36
C VAL A 5 4.50 10.21 4.03
N ASP A 6 3.34 10.74 3.67
CA ASP A 6 3.17 11.56 2.47
C ASP A 6 3.79 12.94 2.59
N VAL A 7 3.98 13.60 1.44
CA VAL A 7 4.28 15.02 1.42
C VAL A 7 3.20 15.84 2.13
N GLY A 8 1.92 15.44 2.02
CA GLY A 8 0.81 16.10 2.73
C GLY A 8 0.86 15.95 4.25
N TYR A 9 1.57 14.94 4.77
CA TYR A 9 1.74 14.70 6.21
C TYR A 9 3.09 15.18 6.73
N ARG A 10 3.80 16.04 5.97
CA ARG A 10 5.13 16.53 6.36
C ARG A 10 5.15 17.22 7.73
N GLY A 11 4.04 17.84 8.16
CA GLY A 11 3.90 18.40 9.51
C GLY A 11 4.21 17.37 10.60
N LEU A 12 3.76 16.13 10.43
CA LEU A 12 4.02 15.05 11.39
C LEU A 12 5.51 14.70 11.51
N ALA A 13 6.29 14.86 10.44
CA ALA A 13 7.74 14.65 10.50
C ALA A 13 8.44 15.76 11.30
N LYS A 14 7.87 16.96 11.34
CA LYS A 14 8.35 18.07 12.18
C LYS A 14 8.00 17.84 13.65
N ASP A 15 6.78 17.38 13.93
CA ASP A 15 6.29 17.18 15.29
C ASP A 15 6.87 15.90 15.94
N HIS A 16 7.26 14.91 15.13
CA HIS A 16 7.82 13.63 15.60
C HIS A 16 9.17 13.30 14.92
N PRO A 17 10.23 14.09 15.18
CA PRO A 17 11.52 13.91 14.53
C PRO A 17 12.13 12.55 14.85
N GLY A 18 12.72 11.90 13.84
CA GLY A 18 13.38 10.59 13.97
C GLY A 18 12.43 9.39 14.07
N GLN A 19 11.13 9.63 14.29
CA GLN A 19 10.08 8.60 14.29
C GLN A 19 9.28 8.61 12.99
N VAL A 20 9.07 9.78 12.40
CA VAL A 20 8.35 9.97 11.13
C VAL A 20 9.31 10.55 10.08
N ILE A 21 9.33 9.94 8.90
CA ILE A 21 10.15 10.36 7.76
C ILE A 21 9.21 10.78 6.62
N ALA A 22 9.22 12.07 6.29
CA ALA A 22 8.56 12.60 5.11
C ALA A 22 9.47 12.48 3.86
N PRO A 23 8.91 12.56 2.65
CA PRO A 23 9.70 12.53 1.42
C PRO A 23 10.76 13.64 1.40
N PRO A 24 11.83 13.50 0.62
CA PRO A 24 12.79 14.58 0.45
C PRO A 24 12.10 15.85 -0.07
N LEU A 25 12.68 17.03 0.22
CA LEU A 25 12.13 18.29 -0.26
C LEU A 25 12.34 18.41 -1.77
N LYS A 26 11.36 19.01 -2.46
CA LYS A 26 11.50 19.27 -3.89
C LYS A 26 12.73 20.18 -4.12
N PRO A 27 13.64 19.81 -5.03
CA PRO A 27 14.80 20.63 -5.36
C PRO A 27 14.39 22.00 -5.90
N LYS A 28 15.28 23.00 -5.74
CA LYS A 28 15.11 24.34 -6.32
C LYS A 28 15.35 24.30 -7.84
N LYS A 29 14.88 25.32 -8.56
CA LYS A 29 14.94 25.38 -10.03
C LYS A 29 16.36 25.25 -10.60
N ASP A 30 17.36 25.75 -9.86
CA ASP A 30 18.77 25.79 -10.28
C ASP A 30 19.59 24.62 -9.71
N THR A 31 18.91 23.56 -9.26
CA THR A 31 19.59 22.38 -8.70
C THR A 31 20.27 21.59 -9.82
N PRO A 32 21.52 21.12 -9.65
CA PRO A 32 22.19 20.29 -10.64
C PRO A 32 21.38 19.05 -11.03
N PRO A 33 21.42 18.60 -12.30
CA PRO A 33 20.65 17.44 -12.78
C PRO A 33 20.86 16.17 -11.94
N ASP A 34 22.08 15.92 -11.48
CA ASP A 34 22.40 14.74 -10.66
C ASP A 34 21.65 14.73 -9.32
N GLN A 35 21.50 15.91 -8.72
CA GLN A 35 20.75 16.07 -7.47
C GLN A 35 19.24 15.97 -7.70
N ILE A 36 18.74 16.39 -8.86
CA ILE A 36 17.34 16.17 -9.26
C ILE A 36 17.07 14.68 -9.43
N ASN A 37 17.95 13.95 -10.10
CA ASN A 37 17.83 12.50 -10.29
C ASN A 37 17.90 11.75 -8.96
N ALA A 38 18.80 12.14 -8.06
CA ALA A 38 18.88 11.58 -6.72
C ALA A 38 17.59 11.83 -5.92
N TYR A 39 17.04 13.04 -5.99
CA TYR A 39 15.74 13.37 -5.39
C TYR A 39 14.61 12.50 -5.94
N GLU A 40 14.50 12.35 -7.27
CA GLU A 40 13.43 11.55 -7.88
C GLU A 40 13.53 10.08 -7.48
N THR A 41 14.74 9.54 -7.46
CA THR A 41 15.01 8.16 -7.05
C THR A 41 14.59 7.94 -5.60
N ALA A 42 15.02 8.82 -4.69
CA ALA A 42 14.66 8.76 -3.28
C ALA A 42 13.14 8.92 -3.06
N ARG A 43 12.50 9.87 -3.77
CA ARG A 43 11.04 10.07 -3.72
C ARG A 43 10.28 8.83 -4.19
N LYS A 44 10.69 8.22 -5.31
CA LYS A 44 10.06 7.00 -5.85
C LYS A 44 10.21 5.83 -4.88
N ALA A 45 11.41 5.61 -4.35
CA ALA A 45 11.67 4.54 -3.38
C ALA A 45 10.76 4.66 -2.14
N GLN A 46 10.63 5.86 -1.59
CA GLN A 46 9.73 6.09 -0.45
C GLN A 46 8.26 5.94 -0.82
N SER A 47 7.83 6.40 -2.00
CA SER A 47 6.46 6.19 -2.48
C SER A 47 6.13 4.70 -2.56
N SER A 48 7.02 3.88 -3.12
CA SER A 48 6.83 2.43 -3.22
C SER A 48 6.71 1.74 -1.86
N GLN A 49 7.48 2.19 -0.86
CA GLN A 49 7.41 1.64 0.50
C GLN A 49 6.12 2.01 1.25
N ARG A 50 5.43 3.07 0.81
CA ARG A 50 4.18 3.54 1.41
C ARG A 50 2.92 2.93 0.82
N ILE A 51 2.99 2.41 -0.40
CA ILE A 51 1.88 1.71 -1.08
C ILE A 51 1.19 0.69 -0.16
N PRO A 52 1.90 -0.18 0.58
CA PRO A 52 1.26 -1.13 1.51
C PRO A 52 0.50 -0.46 2.66
N ALA A 53 1.04 0.60 3.24
CA ALA A 53 0.41 1.33 4.34
C ALA A 53 -0.83 2.10 3.86
N GLU A 54 -0.76 2.72 2.68
CA GLU A 54 -1.91 3.36 2.05
C GLU A 54 -2.99 2.34 1.67
N HIS A 55 -2.62 1.18 1.13
CA HIS A 55 -3.57 0.10 0.88
C HIS A 55 -4.19 -0.42 2.17
N ALA A 56 -3.44 -0.54 3.27
CA ALA A 56 -4.00 -0.93 4.56
C ALA A 56 -5.00 0.12 5.08
N ILE A 57 -4.66 1.41 5.01
CA ILE A 57 -5.56 2.51 5.43
C ILE A 57 -6.79 2.58 4.53
N ALA A 58 -6.60 2.45 3.22
CA ALA A 58 -7.70 2.38 2.26
C ALA A 58 -8.59 1.19 2.60
N ASN A 59 -8.04 -0.01 2.78
CA ASN A 59 -8.78 -1.20 3.18
C ASN A 59 -9.57 -0.99 4.48
N ILE A 60 -9.02 -0.27 5.47
CA ILE A 60 -9.74 0.08 6.71
C ILE A 60 -10.89 1.08 6.45
N LYS A 61 -10.67 2.10 5.61
CA LYS A 61 -11.71 3.07 5.23
C LYS A 61 -12.82 2.37 4.45
N TRP A 62 -12.46 1.53 3.49
CA TRP A 62 -13.39 0.69 2.73
C TRP A 62 -14.09 -0.33 3.63
N TRP A 63 -13.42 -0.88 4.64
CA TRP A 63 -14.01 -1.79 5.62
C TRP A 63 -15.14 -1.13 6.41
N ARG A 64 -15.01 0.14 6.82
CA ARG A 64 -16.12 0.87 7.47
C ARG A 64 -17.30 1.10 6.53
N THR A 65 -17.03 1.40 5.26
CA THR A 65 -18.09 1.52 4.23
C THR A 65 -18.76 0.16 3.98
N LEU A 66 -17.97 -0.91 3.92
CA LEU A 66 -18.44 -2.28 3.74
C LEU A 66 -19.25 -2.74 4.94
N GLN A 67 -18.86 -2.39 6.18
CA GLN A 67 -19.61 -2.68 7.40
C GLN A 67 -21.09 -2.27 7.34
N ARG A 68 -21.41 -1.18 6.65
CA ARG A 68 -22.79 -0.73 6.42
C ARG A 68 -23.63 -1.76 5.64
N PHE A 69 -23.00 -2.49 4.74
CA PHE A 69 -23.63 -3.54 3.94
C PHE A 69 -23.50 -4.91 4.58
N THR A 70 -22.39 -5.17 5.28
CA THR A 70 -22.11 -6.46 5.89
C THR A 70 -22.78 -6.66 7.25
N GLY A 71 -23.12 -5.59 7.98
CA GLY A 71 -23.89 -5.66 9.23
C GLY A 71 -25.38 -5.98 9.05
N ARG A 72 -25.88 -6.07 7.80
CA ARG A 72 -27.27 -6.42 7.48
C ARG A 72 -27.45 -7.87 6.98
N HIS A 73 -26.39 -8.68 6.95
CA HIS A 73 -26.43 -9.95 6.22
C HIS A 73 -25.92 -11.13 7.06
N ASP A 74 -26.85 -11.91 7.60
CA ASP A 74 -26.57 -13.13 8.35
C ASP A 74 -25.71 -14.13 7.56
N ALA A 75 -25.79 -14.09 6.22
CA ALA A 75 -25.03 -14.96 5.32
C ALA A 75 -23.67 -14.38 4.87
N LEU A 76 -23.21 -13.26 5.44
CA LEU A 76 -21.89 -12.70 5.13
C LEU A 76 -20.75 -13.67 5.47
N PRO A 77 -20.73 -14.36 6.63
CA PRO A 77 -19.67 -15.29 6.95
C PRO A 77 -19.56 -16.43 5.92
N GLU A 78 -20.69 -16.99 5.45
CA GLU A 78 -20.66 -17.99 4.37
C GLU A 78 -20.18 -17.39 3.05
N THR A 79 -20.60 -16.16 2.72
CA THR A 79 -20.18 -15.48 1.49
C THR A 79 -18.67 -15.23 1.45
N ILE A 80 -18.09 -14.74 2.55
CA ILE A 80 -16.64 -14.53 2.67
C ILE A 80 -15.90 -15.87 2.52
N ARG A 81 -16.38 -16.94 3.18
CA ARG A 81 -15.80 -18.29 3.08
C ARG A 81 -15.87 -18.84 1.65
N ALA A 82 -17.00 -18.69 0.97
CA ALA A 82 -17.17 -19.14 -0.41
C ALA A 82 -16.22 -18.41 -1.37
N VAL A 83 -16.10 -17.07 -1.25
CA VAL A 83 -15.20 -16.26 -2.08
C VAL A 83 -13.73 -16.59 -1.81
N THR A 84 -13.33 -16.77 -0.54
CA THR A 84 -11.95 -17.14 -0.21
C THR A 84 -11.60 -18.57 -0.65
N GLY A 85 -12.54 -19.51 -0.58
CA GLY A 85 -12.39 -20.86 -1.15
C GLY A 85 -12.14 -20.80 -2.65
N LEU A 86 -13.03 -20.12 -3.40
CA LEU A 86 -12.89 -19.94 -4.85
C LEU A 86 -11.58 -19.26 -5.26
N ALA A 87 -11.16 -18.22 -4.52
CA ALA A 87 -9.90 -17.53 -4.80
C ALA A 87 -8.68 -18.42 -4.57
N SER A 88 -8.72 -19.27 -3.54
CA SER A 88 -7.68 -20.25 -3.21
C SER A 88 -7.58 -21.34 -4.27
N ASP A 89 -8.72 -21.90 -4.70
CA ASP A 89 -8.79 -22.90 -5.77
C ASP A 89 -8.23 -22.33 -7.08
N ARG A 90 -8.61 -21.11 -7.44
CA ARG A 90 -8.07 -20.42 -8.62
C ARG A 90 -6.57 -20.14 -8.51
N ALA A 91 -6.04 -19.89 -7.31
CA ALA A 91 -4.61 -19.71 -7.10
C ALA A 91 -3.86 -21.05 -7.18
N ALA A 92 -4.43 -22.13 -6.66
CA ALA A 92 -3.90 -23.49 -6.79
C ALA A 92 -3.87 -23.94 -8.25
N ALA A 93 -4.97 -23.74 -9.00
CA ALA A 93 -5.06 -24.07 -10.42
C ALA A 93 -4.08 -23.28 -11.30
N ARG A 94 -3.81 -22.01 -10.96
CA ARG A 94 -2.75 -21.24 -11.64
C ARG A 94 -1.35 -21.75 -11.33
N ARG A 95 -1.10 -22.20 -10.09
CA ARG A 95 0.19 -22.79 -9.70
C ARG A 95 0.43 -24.13 -10.41
N THR A 96 -0.59 -24.97 -10.53
CA THR A 96 -0.45 -26.23 -11.29
C THR A 96 -0.22 -25.96 -12.78
N HIS A 97 -0.93 -25.00 -13.38
CA HIS A 97 -0.71 -24.60 -14.77
C HIS A 97 0.67 -23.97 -15.01
N HIS A 98 1.22 -23.24 -14.04
CA HIS A 98 2.59 -22.72 -14.10
C HIS A 98 3.63 -23.85 -14.01
N ASN A 99 3.38 -24.89 -13.22
CA ASN A 99 4.29 -26.02 -13.03
C ASN A 99 4.32 -26.99 -14.23
N THR A 100 3.25 -27.04 -15.03
CA THR A 100 3.20 -27.84 -16.27
C THR A 100 3.96 -27.21 -17.43
N HIS A 101 4.19 -25.90 -17.43
CA HIS A 101 4.92 -25.17 -18.48
C HIS A 101 6.43 -25.03 -18.22
N VAL A 102 6.93 -25.56 -17.09
CA VAL A 102 8.35 -25.51 -16.69
C VAL A 102 9.00 -26.90 -16.62
N ASN A 103 8.36 -27.93 -17.20
CA ASN A 103 8.95 -29.25 -17.45
C ASN A 103 9.05 -29.50 -18.96
#